data_AF-A0A935IG93-F1
#
_entry.id   AF-A0A935IG93-F1
#
_cell.length_a   1.000
_cell.length_b   1.000
_cell.length_c   1.000
_cell.angle_alpha   90.00
_cell.angle_beta   90.00
_cell.angle_gamma   90.00
#
_symmetry.space_group_name_H-M   'P 1'
#
loop_
_entity.id
_entity.type
_entity.pdbx_description
1 polymer ?
#
loop_
_entity_poly.entity_id
_entity_poly.type
_entity_poly.pdbx_seq_one_letter_code
_entity_poly.pdbx_strand_id
1 'polypeptide(L)'
;MNSYLPLTGLILCGGKSSRLGFDKLSVIKDTVPVYNWWLGVLEKHCSNIYISCNPHQADQYKLPNTLIDIESHQGPLGGIYSAILKHPDHALLVVACDLVYITEKDIDSTHNSKRSDFLWYNLLDFRDRFSISIVYHL
;
A
#
# COMPACT_ATOMS: atom_id res chain seq x y z
N MET A 1 9.83 -11.46 -24.68
CA MET A 1 8.67 -10.74 -24.13
C MET A 1 8.98 -10.47 -22.67
N ASN A 2 8.87 -9.22 -22.22
CA ASN A 2 9.26 -8.81 -20.88
C ASN A 2 8.36 -9.54 -19.86
N SER A 3 8.93 -10.47 -19.10
CA SER A 3 8.22 -11.42 -18.22
C SER A 3 7.98 -10.84 -16.83
N TYR A 4 7.54 -9.58 -16.74
CA TYR A 4 7.29 -8.92 -15.47
C TYR A 4 5.78 -8.78 -15.25
N LEU A 5 5.34 -9.15 -14.04
CA LEU A 5 3.96 -8.97 -13.61
C LEU A 5 3.62 -7.46 -13.56
N PRO A 6 2.39 -7.06 -13.90
CA PRO A 6 1.93 -5.70 -13.69
C PRO A 6 2.03 -5.31 -12.20
N LEU A 7 2.45 -4.08 -11.93
CA LEU A 7 2.62 -3.58 -10.56
C LEU A 7 1.34 -2.87 -10.09
N THR A 8 0.85 -3.26 -8.92
CA THR A 8 -0.31 -2.66 -8.27
C THR A 8 0.07 -2.05 -6.94
N GLY A 9 -0.25 -0.78 -6.76
CA GLY A 9 -0.05 -0.04 -5.53
C GLY A 9 -1.15 -0.36 -4.52
N LEU A 10 -0.78 -0.55 -3.25
CA LEU A 10 -1.71 -0.71 -2.15
C LEU A 10 -1.36 0.27 -1.04
N ILE A 11 -2.28 1.20 -0.75
CA ILE A 11 -2.15 2.14 0.36
C ILE A 11 -2.93 1.58 1.54
N LEU A 12 -2.24 1.23 2.62
CA LEU A 12 -2.84 0.64 3.81
C LEU A 12 -3.42 1.73 4.72
N CYS A 13 -4.73 1.97 4.59
CA CYS A 13 -5.50 2.91 5.41
C CYS A 13 -6.52 2.23 6.34
N GLY A 14 -6.68 0.91 6.23
CA GLY A 14 -7.68 0.11 6.93
C GLY A 14 -7.35 -0.23 8.39
N GLY A 15 -8.27 -0.96 9.01
CA GLY A 15 -8.20 -1.35 10.42
C GLY A 15 -8.89 -0.38 11.38
N LYS A 16 -8.73 -0.62 12.69
CA LYS A 16 -9.37 0.18 13.76
C LYS A 16 -8.58 1.44 14.15
N SER A 17 -7.38 1.63 13.60
CA SER A 17 -6.42 2.68 14.00
C SER A 17 -6.20 2.81 15.52
N SER A 18 -6.48 1.76 16.28
CA SER A 18 -6.57 1.77 17.75
C SER A 18 -5.23 1.98 18.44
N ARG A 19 -4.11 1.71 17.75
CA ARG A 19 -2.75 2.01 18.24
C ARG A 19 -2.34 3.47 18.01
N LEU A 20 -2.90 4.14 17.00
CA LEU A 20 -2.62 5.55 16.69
C LEU A 20 -3.59 6.50 17.41
N GLY A 21 -4.78 6.03 17.78
CA GLY A 21 -5.77 6.81 18.52
C GLY A 21 -6.56 7.82 17.67
N PHE A 22 -6.31 7.87 16.36
CA PHE A 22 -7.04 8.71 15.39
C PHE A 22 -7.22 7.97 14.07
N ASP A 23 -8.15 8.40 13.22
CA ASP A 23 -8.37 7.78 11.91
C ASP A 23 -7.18 8.05 10.99
N LYS A 24 -6.54 6.98 10.51
CA LYS A 24 -5.43 7.03 9.56
C LYS A 24 -5.72 7.85 8.29
N LEU A 25 -6.99 7.88 7.86
CA LEU A 25 -7.42 8.67 6.71
C LEU A 25 -7.51 10.18 6.98
N SER A 26 -7.51 10.60 8.26
CA SER A 26 -7.49 12.01 8.63
C SER A 26 -6.08 12.61 8.73
N VAL A 27 -5.01 11.84 8.44
CA VAL A 27 -3.65 12.38 8.48
C VAL A 27 -3.42 13.30 7.28
N ILE A 28 -2.94 14.51 7.53
CA ILE A 28 -2.70 15.55 6.54
C ILE A 28 -1.19 15.87 6.50
N LYS A 29 -0.62 15.94 5.30
CA LYS A 29 0.73 16.42 5.01
C LYS A 29 0.64 17.63 4.11
N ASP A 30 1.22 18.76 4.52
CA ASP A 30 1.30 19.99 3.73
C ASP A 30 -0.05 20.39 3.07
N THR A 31 -1.15 20.27 3.82
CA THR A 31 -2.56 20.51 3.42
C THR A 31 -3.29 19.40 2.65
N VAL A 32 -2.63 18.32 2.27
CA VAL A 32 -3.22 17.20 1.51
C VAL A 32 -3.35 15.96 2.39
N PRO A 33 -4.46 15.20 2.33
CA PRO A 33 -4.54 13.91 3.01
C PRO A 33 -3.43 12.96 2.54
N VAL A 34 -2.78 12.26 3.47
CA VAL A 34 -1.59 11.45 3.15
C VAL A 34 -1.89 10.34 2.15
N TYR A 35 -3.08 9.73 2.21
CA TYR A 35 -3.49 8.74 1.21
C TYR A 35 -3.55 9.35 -0.20
N ASN A 36 -3.98 10.61 -0.32
CA ASN A 36 -4.10 11.30 -1.60
C ASN A 36 -2.72 11.69 -2.15
N TRP A 37 -1.80 12.08 -1.26
CA TRP A 37 -0.40 12.26 -1.61
C TRP A 37 0.21 10.95 -2.15
N TRP A 38 -0.05 9.83 -1.48
CA TRP A 38 0.40 8.50 -1.92
C TRP A 38 -0.17 8.09 -3.28
N LEU A 39 -1.43 8.41 -3.58
CA LEU A 39 -2.01 8.17 -4.91
C LEU A 39 -1.13 8.83 -6.00
N GLY A 40 -0.84 10.13 -5.86
CA GLY A 40 -0.04 10.86 -6.84
C GLY A 40 1.40 10.37 -6.97
N VAL A 41 2.00 9.86 -5.89
CA VAL A 41 3.32 9.22 -5.94
C VAL A 41 3.25 7.89 -6.68
N LEU A 42 2.29 7.03 -6.33
CA LEU A 42 2.18 5.68 -6.88
C LEU A 42 1.70 5.67 -8.34
N GLU A 43 0.99 6.70 -8.82
CA GLU A 43 0.52 6.84 -10.22
C GLU A 43 1.68 6.80 -11.23
N LYS A 44 2.88 7.19 -10.80
CA LYS A 44 4.09 7.18 -11.64
C LYS A 44 4.67 5.79 -11.86
N HIS A 45 4.35 4.83 -10.99
CA HIS A 45 4.99 3.51 -10.95
C HIS A 45 4.01 2.34 -11.10
N CYS A 46 2.74 2.52 -10.73
CA CYS A 46 1.75 1.45 -10.66
C CYS A 46 0.68 1.62 -11.74
N SER A 47 0.26 0.50 -12.36
CA SER A 47 -0.83 0.51 -13.35
C SER A 47 -2.20 0.65 -12.68
N ASN A 48 -2.34 0.14 -11.46
CA ASN A 48 -3.54 0.25 -10.63
C ASN A 48 -3.11 0.60 -9.20
N ILE A 49 -3.92 1.37 -8.49
CA ILE A 49 -3.67 1.74 -7.10
C ILE A 49 -4.97 1.55 -6.33
N TYR A 50 -4.86 0.87 -5.19
CA TYR A 50 -5.98 0.62 -4.29
C TYR A 50 -5.72 1.19 -2.90
N ILE A 51 -6.78 1.65 -2.26
CA ILE A 51 -6.76 2.05 -0.86
C ILE A 51 -7.42 0.94 -0.05
N SER A 52 -6.65 0.22 0.77
CA SER A 52 -7.19 -0.73 1.73
C SER A 52 -7.90 0.02 2.83
N CYS A 53 -9.16 -0.31 3.08
CA CYS A 53 -9.99 0.32 4.09
C CYS A 53 -11.11 -0.62 4.56
N ASN A 54 -11.76 -0.27 5.68
CA ASN A 54 -13.00 -0.93 6.06
C ASN A 54 -14.21 -0.25 5.37
N PRO A 55 -15.40 -0.90 5.34
CA PRO A 55 -16.58 -0.36 4.65
C PRO A 55 -17.00 1.04 5.13
N HIS A 56 -16.91 1.29 6.44
CA HIS A 56 -17.28 2.59 7.01
C HIS A 56 -16.33 3.71 6.56
N GLN A 57 -15.03 3.43 6.54
CA GLN A 57 -14.02 4.36 6.04
C GLN A 57 -14.19 4.66 4.55
N ALA A 58 -14.49 3.64 3.74
CA ALA A 58 -14.75 3.81 2.31
C ALA A 58 -15.89 4.81 2.06
N ASP A 59 -16.98 4.66 2.80
CA ASP A 59 -18.16 5.53 2.69
C ASP A 59 -17.90 6.93 3.25
N GLN A 60 -17.34 7.02 4.46
CA GLN A 60 -17.05 8.29 5.14
C GLN A 60 -16.13 9.21 4.32
N TYR A 61 -15.07 8.67 3.72
CA TYR A 61 -14.06 9.45 3.00
C TYR A 61 -14.28 9.48 1.49
N LYS A 62 -15.31 8.79 0.97
CA LYS A 62 -15.62 8.68 -0.47
C LYS A 62 -14.37 8.34 -1.29
N LEU A 63 -13.63 7.35 -0.81
CA LEU A 63 -12.31 7.02 -1.36
C LEU A 63 -12.43 6.46 -2.78
N PRO A 64 -11.53 6.83 -3.70
CA PRO A 64 -11.45 6.19 -5.01
C PRO A 64 -10.81 4.80 -4.89
N ASN A 65 -11.19 3.89 -5.79
CA ASN A 65 -10.55 2.57 -5.97
C ASN A 65 -10.27 1.85 -4.65
N THR A 66 -11.32 1.68 -3.83
CA THR A 66 -11.19 1.03 -2.52
C THR A 66 -11.03 -0.48 -2.64
N LEU A 67 -10.28 -1.03 -1.70
CA LEU A 67 -10.19 -2.45 -1.45
C LEU A 67 -10.65 -2.70 -0.02
N ILE A 68 -11.86 -3.25 0.10
CA ILE A 68 -12.42 -3.60 1.40
C ILE A 68 -11.69 -4.82 1.94
N ASP A 69 -11.15 -4.69 3.16
CA ASP A 69 -10.48 -5.80 3.84
C ASP A 69 -11.48 -6.95 4.07
N ILE A 70 -11.17 -8.15 3.57
CA ILE A 70 -12.02 -9.36 3.71
C ILE A 70 -12.13 -9.75 5.19
N GLU A 71 -11.00 -9.77 5.88
CA GLU A 71 -10.91 -10.02 7.32
C GLU A 71 -10.63 -8.70 8.04
N SER A 72 -11.68 -7.91 8.22
CA SER A 72 -11.61 -6.71 9.05
C SER A 72 -11.04 -7.09 10.43
N HIS A 73 -10.02 -6.36 10.89
CA HIS A 73 -9.32 -6.50 12.19
C HIS A 73 -8.01 -7.29 12.25
N GLN A 74 -7.51 -7.84 11.13
CA GLN A 74 -6.16 -8.47 11.10
C GLN A 74 -4.99 -7.47 10.93
N GLY A 75 -5.26 -6.17 11.10
CA GLY A 75 -4.26 -5.12 10.89
C GLY A 75 -3.77 -5.04 9.43
N PRO A 76 -2.55 -4.53 9.19
CA PRO A 76 -1.96 -4.39 7.86
C PRO A 76 -1.99 -5.65 6.99
N LEU A 77 -1.87 -6.84 7.61
CA LEU A 77 -1.89 -8.12 6.91
C LEU A 77 -3.25 -8.42 6.27
N GLY A 78 -4.36 -7.97 6.88
CA GLY A 78 -5.70 -8.15 6.31
C GLY A 78 -5.86 -7.44 4.96
N GLY A 79 -5.34 -6.22 4.85
CA GLY A 79 -5.34 -5.46 3.60
C GLY A 79 -4.45 -6.10 2.52
N ILE A 80 -3.24 -6.53 2.90
CA ILE A 80 -2.32 -7.23 1.98
C ILE A 80 -2.94 -8.54 1.49
N TYR A 81 -3.49 -9.35 2.38
CA TYR A 81 -4.14 -10.62 2.04
C TYR A 81 -5.30 -10.40 1.06
N SER A 82 -6.13 -9.40 1.33
CA SER A 82 -7.27 -9.05 0.47
C SER A 82 -6.80 -8.58 -0.92
N ALA A 83 -5.68 -7.86 -1.00
CA ALA A 83 -5.08 -7.45 -2.27
C ALA A 83 -4.52 -8.63 -3.08
N ILE A 84 -3.84 -9.59 -2.42
CA ILE A 84 -3.31 -10.79 -3.08
C ILE A 84 -4.46 -11.62 -3.67
N LEU A 85 -5.55 -11.82 -2.92
CA LEU A 85 -6.70 -12.59 -3.41
C LEU A 85 -7.40 -11.91 -4.58
N LYS A 86 -7.48 -10.58 -4.59
CA LYS A 86 -8.13 -9.81 -5.65
C LYS A 86 -7.25 -9.67 -6.90
N HIS A 87 -5.93 -9.66 -6.72
CA HIS A 87 -4.95 -9.47 -7.78
C HIS A 87 -3.90 -10.60 -7.79
N PRO A 88 -4.31 -11.84 -8.10
CA PRO A 88 -3.44 -13.02 -8.06
C PRO A 88 -2.44 -13.11 -9.23
N ASP A 89 -2.31 -12.10 -10.08
CA ASP A 89 -1.32 -12.10 -11.18
C ASP A 89 -0.56 -10.77 -11.24
N HIS A 90 -0.48 -10.06 -10.10
CA HIS A 90 0.14 -8.75 -9.99
C HIS A 90 1.25 -8.78 -8.93
N ALA A 91 2.30 -8.00 -9.18
CA ALA A 91 3.21 -7.60 -8.11
C ALA A 91 2.54 -6.50 -7.27
N LEU A 92 2.76 -6.49 -5.96
CA LEU A 92 2.17 -5.49 -5.06
C LEU A 92 3.25 -4.57 -4.50
N LEU A 93 3.07 -3.26 -4.68
CA LEU A 93 3.82 -2.22 -3.97
C LEU A 93 2.95 -1.67 -2.84
N VAL A 94 3.28 -2.01 -1.60
CA VAL A 94 2.49 -1.70 -0.42
C VAL A 94 3.13 -0.56 0.36
N VAL A 95 2.34 0.47 0.64
CA VAL A 95 2.74 1.64 1.44
C VAL A 95 1.77 1.82 2.60
N ALA A 96 2.29 2.19 3.77
CA ALA A 96 1.47 2.55 4.91
C ALA A 96 1.20 4.07 4.93
N CYS A 97 -0.02 4.46 5.31
CA CYS A 97 -0.46 5.86 5.29
C CYS A 97 0.10 6.71 6.45
N ASP A 98 0.84 6.11 7.39
CA ASP A 98 1.54 6.79 8.49
C ASP A 98 2.98 7.19 8.13
N LEU A 99 3.44 6.85 6.92
CA LEU A 99 4.79 7.14 6.42
C LEU A 99 4.91 8.55 5.84
N VAL A 100 4.68 9.58 6.66
CA VAL A 100 4.64 10.98 6.23
C VAL A 100 6.00 11.55 5.81
N TYR A 101 7.10 10.96 6.30
CA TYR A 101 8.47 11.40 6.03
C TYR A 101 9.06 10.83 4.73
N ILE A 102 8.39 9.86 4.11
CA ILE A 102 8.86 9.31 2.84
C ILE A 102 8.69 10.35 1.73
N THR A 103 9.67 10.40 0.84
CA THR A 103 9.70 11.26 -0.33
C THR A 103 9.59 10.44 -1.60
N GLU A 104 9.18 11.08 -2.70
CA GLU A 104 9.16 10.44 -4.02
C GLU A 104 10.52 9.85 -4.42
N LYS A 105 11.63 10.51 -4.02
CA LYS A 105 13.00 10.03 -4.27
C LYS A 105 13.29 8.68 -3.62
N ASP A 106 12.67 8.39 -2.49
CA ASP A 106 12.82 7.10 -1.82
C ASP A 106 12.16 5.99 -2.65
N ILE A 107 11.03 6.31 -3.29
CA ILE A 107 10.32 5.42 -4.23
C ILE A 107 11.05 5.31 -5.57
N ASP A 108 11.66 6.37 -6.09
CA ASP A 108 12.45 6.29 -7.33
C ASP A 108 13.69 5.42 -7.19
N SER A 109 14.36 5.50 -6.03
CA SER A 109 15.58 4.72 -5.74
C SER A 109 15.33 3.24 -5.41
N THR A 110 14.05 2.85 -5.39
CA THR A 110 13.52 1.51 -5.12
C THR A 110 13.86 0.52 -6.25
N HIS A 111 14.19 1.01 -7.47
CA HIS A 111 14.58 0.13 -8.59
C HIS A 111 16.01 -0.45 -8.52
N ASN A 112 16.91 0.05 -7.65
CA ASN A 112 18.34 -0.31 -7.74
C ASN A 112 19.14 -0.41 -6.44
N SER A 113 18.57 -0.25 -5.24
CA SER A 113 19.38 -0.35 -4.02
C SER A 113 18.69 -1.03 -2.84
N LYS A 114 19.38 -2.02 -2.26
CA LYS A 114 19.15 -2.54 -0.91
C LYS A 114 19.51 -1.44 0.10
N ARG A 115 18.63 -0.47 0.31
CA ARG A 115 18.78 0.54 1.37
C ARG A 115 18.14 0.06 2.66
N SER A 116 18.87 0.22 3.75
CA SER A 116 18.66 -0.33 5.09
C SER A 116 17.43 0.16 5.85
N ASP A 117 16.70 1.15 5.32
CA ASP A 117 15.52 1.74 5.97
C ASP A 117 14.21 1.13 5.44
N PHE A 118 14.29 0.20 4.48
CA PHE A 118 13.16 -0.41 3.79
C PHE A 118 13.26 -1.94 3.86
N LEU A 119 12.28 -2.60 4.49
CA LEU A 119 12.19 -4.06 4.51
C LEU A 119 11.51 -4.58 3.25
N TRP A 120 12.32 -4.92 2.26
CA TRP A 120 11.89 -5.63 1.07
C TRP A 120 11.66 -7.12 1.36
N TYR A 121 10.40 -7.51 1.58
CA TYR A 121 10.02 -8.91 1.64
C TYR A 121 9.56 -9.42 0.27
N ASN A 122 10.51 -9.88 -0.55
CA ASN A 122 10.17 -10.77 -1.65
C ASN A 122 9.67 -12.10 -1.07
N LEU A 123 8.36 -12.22 -0.84
CA LEU A 123 7.70 -13.52 -0.67
C LEU A 123 7.66 -14.20 -2.05
N LEU A 124 8.81 -14.67 -2.50
CA LEU A 124 8.90 -15.67 -3.54
C LEU A 124 8.65 -17.01 -2.86
N ASP A 125 7.45 -17.58 -3.03
CA ASP A 125 7.32 -19.01 -2.77
C ASP A 125 6.38 -19.76 -3.73
N PHE A 126 6.86 -20.96 -4.10
CA PHE A 126 6.35 -21.97 -5.02
C PHE A 126 5.75 -21.49 -6.36
N ARG A 127 6.63 -21.19 -7.34
CA ARG A 127 6.39 -21.05 -8.81
C ARG A 127 6.51 -19.64 -9.44
N ASP A 128 7.39 -18.77 -8.97
CA ASP A 128 7.77 -17.54 -9.71
C ASP A 128 6.62 -16.57 -10.10
N ARG A 129 5.49 -16.56 -9.37
CA ARG A 129 4.27 -15.84 -9.80
C ARG A 129 3.89 -14.61 -8.98
N PHE A 130 4.67 -14.22 -7.98
CA PHE A 130 4.33 -13.07 -7.13
C PHE A 130 5.55 -12.37 -6.58
N SER A 131 5.45 -11.04 -6.43
CA SER A 131 6.43 -10.23 -5.71
C SER A 131 5.68 -9.16 -4.92
N ILE A 132 5.99 -9.06 -3.63
CA ILE A 132 5.43 -8.03 -2.75
C ILE A 132 6.59 -7.17 -2.29
N SER A 133 6.44 -5.86 -2.41
CA SER A 133 7.38 -4.88 -1.88
C SER A 133 6.64 -4.08 -0.84
N ILE A 134 7.09 -4.11 0.41
CA ILE A 134 6.46 -3.33 1.47
C ILE A 134 7.42 -2.25 1.94
N VAL A 135 6.93 -1.02 1.95
CA VAL A 135 7.66 0.13 2.48
C VAL A 135 7.17 0.33 3.92
N TYR A 136 8.07 0.15 4.89
CA TYR A 136 7.86 0.45 6.31
C TYR A 136 9.08 1.19 6.86
N HIS A 137 8.86 2.19 7.70
CA HIS A 137 9.90 2.78 8.54
C HIS A 137 9.89 2.06 9.90
N LEU A 138 11.06 1.57 10.35
CA LEU A 138 11.26 1.10 11.73
C LEU A 138 11.38 2.28 12.71
#